data_AF-A0A1Y0CFY9-F1
#
_entry.id   AF-A0A1Y0CFY9-F1
#
_cell.length_a   1.000
_cell.length_b   1.000
_cell.length_c   1.000
_cell.angle_alpha   90.00
_cell.angle_beta   90.00
_cell.angle_gamma   90.00
#
_symmetry.space_group_name_H-M   'P 1'
#
loop_
_entity.id
_entity.type
_entity.pdbx_description
1 polymer ?
#
loop_
_entity_poly.entity_id
_entity_poly.type
_entity_poly.pdbx_seq_one_letter_code
_entity_poly.pdbx_strand_id
1 'polypeptide(L)'
;MPATLSEEQRHLIAFVARTNGTMLLEAMIDDHAMQALLARAGGATAPTAPDGAPDWMTSYWTVADKFVSPGRDKMRVKVTAAQVRKLGRSLPAGLHAEIRQCLDAHGAERERTREWCYCPYAHTAPNAHSGPCARHHPSADEDAEHRHRAAELRTWSQTLLRQALYPAAGVQLDLFATLR
;
A
#
# COMPACT_ATOMS: atom_id res chain seq x y z
N MET A 1 -1.98 17.00 21.33
CA MET A 1 -1.00 16.81 20.23
C MET A 1 -1.16 15.41 19.67
N PRO A 2 -1.27 15.21 18.34
CA PRO A 2 -1.27 13.86 17.80
C PRO A 2 0.03 13.19 18.26
N ALA A 3 -0.06 11.96 18.78
CA ALA A 3 1.15 11.22 19.15
C ALA A 3 1.83 10.84 17.84
N THR A 4 2.78 11.68 17.43
CA THR A 4 3.57 11.51 16.23
C THR A 4 4.39 10.23 16.40
N LEU A 5 4.33 9.34 15.41
CA LEU A 5 5.29 8.24 15.32
C LEU A 5 6.71 8.81 15.44
N SER A 6 7.63 8.08 16.05
CA SER A 6 9.06 8.43 15.95
C SER A 6 9.53 8.30 14.50
N GLU A 7 10.71 8.85 14.20
CA GLU A 7 11.32 8.69 12.88
C GLU A 7 11.53 7.22 12.50
N GLU A 8 12.09 6.43 13.41
CA GLU A 8 12.25 4.99 13.22
C GLU A 8 10.91 4.26 13.01
N GLN A 9 9.85 4.69 13.71
CA GLN A 9 8.51 4.13 13.52
C GLN A 9 7.94 4.50 12.15
N ARG A 10 8.19 5.70 11.63
CA ARG A 10 7.83 6.08 10.26
C ARG A 10 8.58 5.24 9.24
N HIS A 11 9.88 5.03 9.42
CA HIS A 11 10.66 4.16 8.53
C HIS A 11 10.17 2.70 8.57
N LEU A 12 9.79 2.18 9.73
CA LEU A 12 9.19 0.86 9.84
C LEU A 12 7.89 0.78 9.02
N ILE A 13 6.99 1.76 9.16
CA ILE A 13 5.73 1.77 8.40
C ILE A 13 5.98 1.96 6.90
N ALA A 14 6.93 2.81 6.51
CA ALA A 14 7.36 2.94 5.11
C ALA A 14 7.92 1.60 4.56
N PHE A 15 8.62 0.82 5.39
CA PHE A 15 9.09 -0.50 5.00
C PHE A 15 7.92 -1.48 4.78
N VAL A 16 6.95 -1.52 5.70
CA VAL A 16 5.71 -2.31 5.52
C VAL A 16 4.99 -1.93 4.23
N ALA A 17 4.98 -0.63 3.90
CA ALA A 17 4.34 -0.09 2.71
C ALA A 17 4.96 -0.53 1.38
N ARG A 18 6.24 -0.94 1.34
CA ARG A 18 6.93 -1.34 0.10
C ARG A 18 6.19 -2.47 -0.62
N THR A 19 5.62 -3.41 0.12
CA THR A 19 4.88 -4.56 -0.41
C THR A 19 3.38 -4.50 -0.13
N ASN A 20 2.94 -3.68 0.83
CA ASN A 20 1.54 -3.60 1.25
C ASN A 20 0.95 -2.18 1.14
N GLY A 21 1.49 -1.31 0.28
CA GLY A 21 1.18 0.12 0.28
C GLY A 21 -0.31 0.48 0.25
N THR A 22 -1.07 -0.08 -0.70
CA THR A 22 -2.52 0.18 -0.81
C THR A 22 -3.29 -0.36 0.40
N MET A 23 -2.95 -1.56 0.90
CA MET A 23 -3.57 -2.12 2.10
C MET A 23 -3.24 -1.32 3.36
N LEU A 24 -2.04 -0.74 3.44
CA LEU A 24 -1.65 0.11 4.54
C LEU A 24 -2.42 1.43 4.54
N LEU A 25 -2.65 2.04 3.37
CA LEU A 25 -3.51 3.21 3.25
C LEU A 25 -4.94 2.93 3.71
N GLU A 26 -5.51 1.80 3.26
CA GLU A 26 -6.84 1.36 3.68
C GLU A 26 -6.87 1.13 5.20
N ALA A 27 -5.88 0.44 5.75
CA ALA A 27 -5.75 0.16 7.17
C ALA A 27 -5.58 1.42 8.04
N MET A 28 -5.10 2.54 7.50
CA MET A 28 -5.05 3.81 8.22
C MET A 28 -6.46 4.37 8.49
N ILE A 29 -7.43 4.09 7.61
CA ILE A 29 -8.77 4.68 7.67
C ILE A 29 -9.89 3.68 7.96
N ASP A 30 -9.60 2.37 7.90
CA ASP A 30 -10.56 1.29 8.13
C ASP A 30 -10.00 0.19 9.05
N ASP A 31 -10.79 -0.21 10.05
CA ASP A 31 -10.37 -1.18 11.06
C ASP A 31 -10.34 -2.62 10.55
N HIS A 32 -11.23 -2.98 9.63
CA HIS A 32 -11.27 -4.30 9.01
C HIS A 32 -10.05 -4.50 8.09
N ALA A 33 -9.70 -3.47 7.31
CA ALA A 33 -8.50 -3.44 6.50
C ALA A 33 -7.22 -3.59 7.32
N MET A 34 -7.18 -3.02 8.54
CA MET A 34 -6.05 -3.24 9.46
C MET A 34 -5.91 -4.72 9.86
N GLN A 35 -7.01 -5.42 10.13
CA GLN A 35 -6.94 -6.86 10.43
C GLN A 35 -6.47 -7.66 9.21
N ALA A 36 -6.97 -7.33 8.03
CA ALA A 36 -6.54 -7.94 6.79
C ALA A 36 -5.04 -7.71 6.53
N LEU A 37 -4.53 -6.50 6.81
CA LEU A 37 -3.11 -6.17 6.71
C LEU A 37 -2.27 -7.01 7.68
N LEU A 38 -2.66 -7.09 8.95
CA LEU A 38 -1.93 -7.88 9.95
C LEU A 38 -1.89 -9.37 9.58
N ALA A 39 -2.98 -9.91 9.02
CA ALA A 39 -3.04 -11.31 8.60
C ALA A 39 -2.19 -11.61 7.35
N ARG A 40 -2.00 -10.63 6.46
CA ARG A 40 -1.30 -10.82 5.16
C ARG A 40 0.17 -10.40 5.19
N ALA A 41 0.50 -9.37 5.96
CA ALA A 41 1.86 -8.85 6.04
C ALA A 41 2.73 -9.78 6.90
N GLY A 42 3.14 -10.95 6.39
CA GLY A 42 3.96 -11.89 7.18
C GLY A 42 5.32 -11.31 7.61
N GLY A 43 5.88 -10.42 6.80
CA GLY A 43 7.16 -9.76 7.04
C GLY A 43 7.97 -9.64 5.75
N ALA A 44 9.09 -8.94 5.82
CA ALA A 44 10.07 -8.89 4.76
C ALA A 44 11.50 -8.83 5.31
N THR A 45 12.44 -9.28 4.49
CA THR A 45 13.87 -9.11 4.70
C THR A 45 14.47 -8.56 3.40
N ALA A 46 15.33 -7.56 3.51
CA ALA A 46 16.07 -6.96 2.42
C ALA A 46 17.58 -7.00 2.73
N PRO A 47 18.45 -7.05 1.71
CA PRO A 47 19.89 -7.04 1.91
C PRO A 47 20.40 -5.72 2.53
N THR A 48 19.68 -4.62 2.31
CA THR A 48 19.98 -3.29 2.86
C THR A 48 18.74 -2.65 3.46
N ALA A 49 18.94 -1.71 4.38
CA ALA A 49 17.86 -0.90 4.92
C ALA A 49 17.19 -0.04 3.83
N PRO A 50 15.89 0.29 3.96
CA PRO A 50 15.24 1.28 3.09
C PRO A 50 15.96 2.63 3.14
N ASP A 51 15.87 3.40 2.05
CA ASP A 51 16.49 4.73 1.98
C ASP A 51 16.07 5.63 3.15
N GLY A 52 17.06 6.23 3.81
CA GLY A 52 16.89 7.09 4.99
C GLY A 52 16.61 6.35 6.30
N ALA A 53 16.31 5.04 6.28
CA ALA A 53 16.16 4.27 7.50
C ALA A 53 17.52 3.95 8.13
N PRO A 54 17.59 3.69 9.45
CA PRO A 54 18.81 3.20 10.07
C PRO A 54 19.32 1.91 9.42
N ASP A 55 20.64 1.77 9.24
CA ASP A 55 21.27 0.63 8.53
C ASP A 55 20.87 -0.75 9.08
N TRP A 56 20.51 -0.82 10.36
CA TRP A 56 20.06 -2.05 11.01
C TRP A 56 18.63 -2.48 10.62
N MET A 57 17.82 -1.60 10.00
CA MET A 57 16.42 -1.85 9.63
C MET A 57 16.31 -2.63 8.31
N THR A 58 16.90 -3.82 8.27
CA THR A 58 16.94 -4.68 7.08
C THR A 58 15.75 -5.66 7.01
N SER A 59 14.94 -5.75 8.07
CA SER A 59 13.75 -6.61 8.09
C SER A 59 12.62 -6.06 8.96
N TYR A 60 11.39 -6.47 8.66
CA TYR A 60 10.23 -6.27 9.54
C TYR A 60 9.37 -7.53 9.59
N TRP A 61 8.75 -7.81 10.74
CA TRP A 61 7.78 -8.90 10.90
C TRP A 61 6.48 -8.35 11.48
N THR A 62 5.37 -9.02 11.19
CA THR A 62 4.11 -8.78 11.91
C THR A 62 3.97 -9.81 13.02
N VAL A 63 3.74 -9.32 14.24
CA VAL A 63 3.62 -10.15 15.43
C VAL A 63 2.37 -9.70 16.17
N ALA A 64 1.33 -10.54 16.16
CA ALA A 64 0.02 -10.20 16.72
C ALA A 64 -0.52 -8.87 16.13
N ASP A 65 -0.66 -7.83 16.95
CA ASP A 65 -1.27 -6.55 16.61
C ASP A 65 -0.24 -5.45 16.25
N LYS A 66 1.00 -5.81 15.92
CA LYS A 66 2.09 -4.85 15.71
C LYS A 66 3.06 -5.30 14.63
N PHE A 67 3.70 -4.30 14.04
CA PHE A 67 4.89 -4.45 13.20
C PHE A 67 6.12 -4.26 14.07
N VAL A 68 7.16 -5.08 13.86
CA VAL A 68 8.41 -5.02 14.60
C VAL A 68 9.60 -5.00 13.64
N SER A 69 10.67 -4.32 14.03
CA SER A 69 11.94 -4.36 13.31
C SER A 69 13.14 -4.25 14.27
N PRO A 70 14.26 -4.93 14.01
CA PRO A 70 14.41 -6.01 13.03
C PRO A 70 13.45 -7.16 13.30
N GLY A 71 13.07 -7.89 12.25
CA GLY A 71 12.18 -9.04 12.35
C GLY A 71 12.90 -10.34 12.71
N ARG A 72 14.15 -10.49 12.23
CA ARG A 72 15.11 -11.51 12.66
C ARG A 72 16.17 -10.78 13.47
N ASP A 73 16.06 -10.78 14.80
CA ASP A 73 17.04 -10.34 15.82
C ASP A 73 16.32 -9.67 17.00
N LYS A 74 17.07 -9.08 17.92
CA LYS A 74 16.54 -8.25 19.01
C LYS A 74 15.77 -7.07 18.42
N MET A 75 14.44 -7.11 18.55
CA MET A 75 13.54 -6.01 18.20
C MET A 75 14.04 -4.69 18.79
N ARG A 76 14.16 -3.67 17.94
CA ARG A 76 14.56 -2.31 18.32
C ARG A 76 13.39 -1.34 18.26
N VAL A 77 12.54 -1.45 17.24
CA VAL A 77 11.36 -0.61 17.04
C VAL A 77 10.12 -1.47 16.86
N LYS A 78 8.98 -0.94 17.34
CA LYS A 78 7.65 -1.50 17.09
C LYS A 78 6.65 -0.40 16.80
N VAL A 79 5.66 -0.73 15.97
CA VAL A 79 4.47 0.10 15.72
C VAL A 79 3.24 -0.77 15.86
N THR A 80 2.35 -0.43 16.78
CA THR A 80 1.08 -1.15 16.97
C THR A 80 0.04 -0.70 15.95
N ALA A 81 -0.93 -1.56 15.67
CA ALA A 81 -2.11 -1.23 14.87
C ALA A 81 -2.83 0.00 15.42
N ALA A 82 -2.94 0.12 16.75
CA ALA A 82 -3.52 1.29 17.40
C ALA A 82 -2.77 2.60 17.09
N GLN A 83 -1.43 2.55 16.97
CA GLN A 83 -0.63 3.71 16.56
C GLN A 83 -0.87 4.08 15.09
N VAL A 84 -0.95 3.10 14.19
CA VAL A 84 -1.26 3.35 12.77
C VAL A 84 -2.67 3.94 12.61
N ARG A 85 -3.67 3.41 13.32
CA ARG A 85 -5.03 3.97 13.35
C ARG A 85 -5.09 5.37 13.94
N LYS A 86 -4.26 5.64 14.96
CA LYS A 86 -4.17 6.99 15.55
C LYS A 86 -3.55 7.97 14.55
N LEU A 87 -2.53 7.55 13.79
CA LEU A 87 -1.97 8.33 12.69
C LEU A 87 -3.06 8.62 11.64
N GLY A 88 -3.75 7.60 11.16
CA GLY A 88 -4.83 7.76 10.18
C GLY A 88 -5.94 8.72 10.63
N ARG A 89 -6.42 8.59 11.88
CA ARG A 89 -7.41 9.52 12.46
C ARG A 89 -6.91 10.96 12.62
N SER A 90 -5.60 11.18 12.61
CA SER A 90 -5.02 12.52 12.70
C SER A 90 -4.76 13.17 11.34
N LEU A 91 -5.01 12.47 10.23
CA LEU A 91 -4.82 13.01 8.89
C LEU A 91 -5.84 14.12 8.57
N PRO A 92 -5.47 15.14 7.79
CA PRO A 92 -6.41 16.15 7.30
C PRO A 92 -7.57 15.53 6.51
N ALA A 93 -8.76 16.13 6.60
CA ALA A 93 -9.95 15.64 5.89
C ALA A 93 -9.76 15.54 4.37
N GLY A 94 -9.03 16.49 3.77
CA GLY A 94 -8.69 16.44 2.34
C GLY A 94 -7.85 15.22 1.98
N LEU A 95 -6.87 14.87 2.81
CA LEU A 95 -6.04 13.69 2.59
C LEU A 95 -6.85 12.39 2.79
N HIS A 96 -7.78 12.36 3.75
CA HIS A 96 -8.73 11.24 3.89
C HIS A 96 -9.56 11.02 2.63
N ALA A 97 -10.11 12.09 2.07
CA ALA A 97 -10.91 12.03 0.85
C ALA A 97 -10.09 11.52 -0.34
N GLU A 98 -8.86 12.02 -0.50
CA GLU A 98 -7.96 11.60 -1.58
C GLU A 98 -7.52 10.14 -1.43
N ILE A 99 -7.25 9.68 -0.20
CA ILE A 99 -7.00 8.25 0.08
C ILE A 99 -8.19 7.41 -0.37
N ARG A 100 -9.43 7.80 -0.05
CA ARG A 100 -10.60 7.04 -0.45
C ARG A 100 -10.76 6.98 -1.98
N GLN A 101 -10.56 8.09 -2.68
CA GLN A 101 -10.58 8.13 -4.14
C GLN A 101 -9.52 7.20 -4.75
N CYS A 102 -8.31 7.20 -4.20
CA CYS A 102 -7.24 6.30 -4.64
C CYS A 102 -7.63 4.84 -4.45
N LEU A 103 -8.20 4.49 -3.29
CA LEU A 103 -8.65 3.13 -2.98
C LEU A 103 -9.79 2.67 -3.90
N ASP A 104 -10.75 3.56 -4.17
CA ASP A 104 -11.86 3.30 -5.10
C ASP A 104 -11.31 3.05 -6.53
N ALA A 105 -10.31 3.83 -6.96
CA ALA A 105 -9.68 3.65 -8.26
C ALA A 105 -8.90 2.31 -8.36
N HIS A 106 -8.21 1.89 -7.29
CA HIS A 106 -7.62 0.54 -7.18
C HIS A 106 -8.70 -0.55 -7.20
N GLY A 107 -9.85 -0.31 -6.56
CA GLY A 107 -11.00 -1.22 -6.60
C GLY A 107 -11.57 -1.38 -8.01
N ALA A 108 -11.82 -0.26 -8.69
CA ALA A 108 -12.33 -0.23 -10.05
C ALA A 108 -11.38 -0.94 -11.03
N GLU A 109 -10.07 -0.73 -10.90
CA GLU A 109 -9.11 -1.40 -11.78
C GLU A 109 -9.05 -2.91 -11.52
N ARG A 110 -9.08 -3.34 -10.25
CA ARG A 110 -9.16 -4.77 -9.91
C ARG A 110 -10.41 -5.43 -10.46
N GLU A 111 -11.56 -4.75 -10.40
CA GLU A 111 -12.81 -5.28 -10.94
C GLU A 111 -12.77 -5.33 -12.48
N ARG A 112 -12.24 -4.30 -13.14
CA ARG A 112 -12.07 -4.25 -14.61
C ARG A 112 -11.26 -5.44 -15.12
N THR A 113 -10.21 -5.83 -14.40
CA THR A 113 -9.31 -6.93 -14.78
C THR A 113 -9.63 -8.26 -14.10
N ARG A 114 -10.75 -8.36 -13.36
CA ARG A 114 -11.04 -9.51 -12.49
C ARG A 114 -11.12 -10.83 -13.24
N GLU A 115 -11.71 -10.82 -14.43
CA GLU A 115 -11.96 -12.02 -15.22
C GLU A 115 -10.79 -12.38 -16.14
N TRP A 116 -9.77 -11.52 -16.22
CA TRP A 116 -8.64 -11.72 -17.12
C TRP A 116 -7.88 -13.01 -16.80
N CYS A 117 -7.39 -13.67 -17.84
CA CYS A 117 -6.60 -14.88 -17.76
C CYS A 117 -5.38 -14.76 -18.66
N TYR A 118 -4.23 -15.16 -18.11
CA TYR A 118 -2.95 -15.18 -18.80
C TYR A 118 -2.47 -16.62 -19.08
N CYS A 119 -3.37 -17.60 -19.05
CA CYS A 119 -2.98 -18.97 -19.38
C CYS A 119 -2.66 -19.10 -20.88
N PRO A 120 -1.88 -20.11 -21.29
CA PRO A 120 -1.54 -20.30 -22.71
C PRO A 120 -2.69 -20.90 -23.53
N TYR A 121 -3.81 -21.25 -22.89
CA TYR A 121 -4.90 -22.06 -23.47
C TYR A 121 -6.04 -21.23 -24.05
N ALA A 122 -5.76 -20.00 -24.50
CA ALA A 122 -6.77 -19.10 -25.07
C ALA A 122 -7.46 -19.69 -26.31
N HIS A 123 -6.68 -20.40 -27.13
CA HIS A 123 -7.12 -20.96 -28.41
C HIS A 123 -6.94 -22.48 -28.50
N THR A 124 -6.29 -23.09 -27.52
CA THR A 124 -5.98 -24.52 -27.50
C THR A 124 -6.45 -25.14 -26.19
N ALA A 125 -7.08 -26.30 -26.26
CA ALA A 125 -7.46 -27.05 -25.07
C ALA A 125 -6.21 -27.55 -24.33
N PRO A 126 -6.19 -27.48 -22.98
CA PRO A 126 -5.07 -28.00 -22.21
C PRO A 126 -4.99 -29.54 -22.23
N ASN A 127 -6.10 -30.23 -22.51
CA ASN A 127 -6.15 -31.68 -22.66
C ASN A 127 -7.38 -32.12 -23.48
N ALA A 128 -7.45 -33.42 -23.82
CA ALA A 128 -8.51 -34.01 -24.64
C ALA A 128 -9.93 -33.98 -24.03
N HIS A 129 -10.06 -33.68 -22.74
CA HIS A 129 -11.32 -33.69 -22.01
C HIS A 129 -11.82 -32.29 -21.64
N SER A 130 -11.14 -31.24 -22.11
CA SER A 130 -11.48 -29.84 -21.86
C SER A 130 -11.47 -29.04 -23.16
N GLY A 131 -12.16 -27.89 -23.14
CA GLY A 131 -12.06 -26.91 -24.22
C GLY A 131 -10.96 -25.87 -23.95
N PRO A 132 -10.74 -24.94 -24.89
CA PRO A 132 -9.97 -23.71 -24.64
C PRO A 132 -10.51 -22.95 -23.42
N CYS A 133 -9.68 -22.11 -22.82
CA CYS A 133 -10.07 -21.30 -21.67
C CYS A 133 -11.21 -20.35 -22.05
N ALA A 134 -12.28 -20.34 -21.25
CA ALA A 134 -13.46 -19.50 -21.48
C ALA A 134 -13.35 -18.11 -20.83
N ARG A 135 -12.26 -17.81 -20.11
CA ARG A 135 -12.04 -16.50 -19.49
C ARG A 135 -11.58 -15.48 -20.52
N HIS A 136 -11.67 -14.19 -20.19
CA HIS A 136 -11.13 -13.13 -21.05
C HIS A 136 -9.60 -13.21 -21.09
N HIS A 137 -9.00 -13.31 -22.27
CA HIS A 137 -7.56 -13.15 -22.45
C HIS A 137 -7.32 -11.75 -23.00
N PRO A 138 -6.67 -10.85 -22.24
CA PRO A 138 -6.49 -9.49 -22.69
C PRO A 138 -5.62 -9.45 -23.94
N SER A 139 -5.98 -8.57 -24.87
CA SER A 139 -5.10 -8.15 -25.95
C SER A 139 -3.85 -7.44 -25.40
N ALA A 140 -2.83 -7.32 -26.26
CA ALA A 140 -1.61 -6.61 -25.88
C ALA A 140 -1.86 -5.15 -25.50
N ASP A 141 -2.82 -4.49 -26.16
CA ASP A 141 -3.19 -3.10 -25.89
C ASP A 141 -3.92 -2.95 -24.55
N GLU A 142 -4.87 -3.84 -24.25
CA GLU A 142 -5.54 -3.87 -22.95
C GLU A 142 -4.54 -4.11 -21.81
N ASP A 143 -3.60 -5.03 -22.00
CA ASP A 143 -2.55 -5.31 -21.02
C ASP A 143 -1.58 -4.13 -20.84
N ALA A 144 -1.23 -3.44 -21.93
CA ALA A 144 -0.40 -2.23 -21.87
C ALA A 144 -1.11 -1.10 -21.12
N GLU A 145 -2.39 -0.87 -21.39
CA GLU A 145 -3.22 0.10 -20.68
C GLU A 145 -3.34 -0.24 -19.20
N HIS A 146 -3.60 -1.53 -18.86
CA HIS A 146 -3.62 -2.01 -17.49
C HIS A 146 -2.30 -1.71 -16.76
N ARG A 147 -1.16 -2.04 -17.39
CA ARG A 147 0.16 -1.79 -16.81
C ARG A 147 0.42 -0.30 -16.59
N HIS A 148 0.02 0.54 -17.54
CA HIS A 148 0.14 1.99 -17.41
C HIS A 148 -0.68 2.51 -16.22
N ARG A 149 -1.98 2.19 -16.19
CA ARG A 149 -2.89 2.60 -15.11
C ARG A 149 -2.46 2.07 -13.74
N ALA A 150 -2.01 0.81 -13.67
CA ALA A 150 -1.50 0.22 -12.44
C ALA A 150 -0.23 0.92 -11.94
N ALA A 151 0.62 1.44 -12.85
CA ALA A 151 1.78 2.25 -12.48
C ALA A 151 1.37 3.62 -11.92
N GLU A 152 0.41 4.30 -12.56
CA GLU A 152 -0.13 5.58 -12.06
C GLU A 152 -0.77 5.43 -10.68
N LEU A 153 -1.62 4.41 -10.50
CA LEU A 153 -2.26 4.11 -9.22
C LEU A 153 -1.26 3.76 -8.11
N ARG A 154 -0.13 3.13 -8.46
CA ARG A 154 0.97 2.85 -7.53
C ARG A 154 1.71 4.11 -7.14
N THR A 155 1.98 5.00 -8.09
CA THR A 155 2.62 6.29 -7.81
C THR A 155 1.73 7.19 -6.94
N TRP A 156 0.42 7.20 -7.19
CA TRP A 156 -0.55 7.93 -6.39
C TRP A 156 -0.58 7.41 -4.94
N SER A 157 -0.71 6.09 -4.75
CA SER A 157 -0.73 5.50 -3.41
C SER A 157 0.59 5.74 -2.64
N GLN A 158 1.74 5.67 -3.31
CA GLN A 158 3.03 5.99 -2.71
C GLN A 158 3.13 7.46 -2.29
N THR A 159 2.58 8.37 -3.07
CA THR A 159 2.56 9.81 -2.77
C THR A 159 1.70 10.09 -1.53
N LEU A 160 0.50 9.51 -1.47
CA LEU A 160 -0.40 9.63 -0.31
C LEU A 160 0.21 9.05 0.97
N LEU A 161 0.88 7.89 0.87
CA LEU A 161 1.60 7.29 1.99
C LEU A 161 2.72 8.21 2.50
N ARG A 162 3.48 8.83 1.58
CA ARG A 162 4.53 9.78 1.96
C ARG A 162 3.94 10.98 2.68
N GLN A 163 2.86 11.55 2.18
CA GLN A 163 2.17 12.67 2.81
C GLN A 163 1.60 12.30 4.20
N ALA A 164 1.05 11.09 4.34
CA ALA A 164 0.50 10.61 5.61
C ALA A 164 1.60 10.38 6.66
N LEU A 165 2.76 9.86 6.25
CA LEU A 165 3.87 9.56 7.16
C LEU A 165 4.72 10.79 7.48
N TYR A 166 4.89 11.68 6.52
CA TYR A 166 5.72 12.88 6.63
C TYR A 166 4.87 14.10 6.27
N PRO A 167 3.85 14.43 7.09
CA PRO A 167 3.08 15.64 6.86
C PRO A 167 4.05 16.82 6.90
N ALA A 168 4.09 17.60 5.82
CA ALA A 168 4.92 18.78 5.75
C ALA A 168 4.62 19.63 6.99
N ALA A 169 5.66 19.91 7.79
CA ALA A 169 5.51 20.82 8.91
C ALA A 169 5.10 22.19 8.34
N GLY A 170 3.79 22.50 8.38
CA GLY A 170 3.26 23.83 8.11
C GLY A 170 3.42 24.38 6.69
N VAL A 171 3.14 23.61 5.63
CA VAL A 171 2.81 24.23 4.33
C VAL A 171 1.31 24.49 4.30
N GLN A 172 0.91 25.63 4.85
CA GLN A 172 -0.38 26.26 4.62
C GLN A 172 -0.49 26.49 3.10
N LEU A 173 -1.25 25.64 2.41
CA LEU A 173 -1.58 25.82 0.99
C LEU A 173 -2.57 26.98 0.85
N ASP A 174 -2.10 28.21 1.05
CA ASP A 174 -2.77 29.45 0.62
C ASP A 174 -2.59 29.65 -0.91
N LEU A 175 -2.82 28.59 -1.70
CA LEU A 175 -2.66 28.66 -3.15
C LEU A 175 -3.94 29.10 -3.89
N PHE A 176 -5.00 29.52 -3.18
CA PHE A 176 -6.21 30.07 -3.80
C PHE A 176 -6.75 31.36 -3.15
N ALA A 177 -5.99 32.03 -2.27
CA ALA A 177 -6.44 33.28 -1.64
C ALA A 177 -6.22 34.55 -2.50
N THR A 178 -5.54 34.45 -3.64
CA THR A 178 -5.21 35.60 -4.52
C THR A 178 -5.54 35.32 -5.98
N LEU A 179 -6.81 35.03 -6.25
CA LEU A 179 -7.43 35.37 -7.55
C LEU A 179 -8.75 36.10 -7.25
N ARG A 180 -8.61 37.42 -7.06
CA ARG A 180 -9.66 38.42 -7.29
C ARG A 180 -9.30 39.18 -8.56
#